data_AF-A0A3M1DBV8-F1
#
_entry.id   AF-A0A3M1DBV8-F1
#
_cell.length_a   1.000
_cell.length_b   1.000
_cell.length_c   1.000
_cell.angle_alpha   90.00
_cell.angle_beta   90.00
_cell.angle_gamma   90.00
#
_symmetry.space_group_name_H-M   'P 1'
#
loop_
_entity.id
_entity.type
_entity.pdbx_description
1 polymer ?
#
loop_
_entity_poly.entity_id
_entity_poly.type
_entity_poly.pdbx_seq_one_letter_code
_entity_poly.pdbx_strand_id
1 'polypeptide(L)' 'RRIWMREMRFAIDALWLDCEGMVVGVEENLRPDTFPEVFSVDEPACGVLEVRAGEAARLGVSAGDRLLFPRRRESWH' A
#
# COMPACT_ATOMS: atom_id res chain seq x y z
N ARG A 1 5.88 3.60 8.28
CA ARG A 1 5.21 2.31 8.65
C ARG A 1 6.13 1.15 8.23
N ARG A 2 5.86 -0.10 8.59
CA ARG A 2 6.64 -1.28 8.14
C ARG A 2 5.73 -2.47 7.90
N ILE A 3 6.03 -3.27 6.90
CA ILE A 3 5.34 -4.54 6.61
C ILE A 3 6.37 -5.63 6.32
N TRP A 4 5.91 -6.88 6.31
CA TRP A 4 6.69 -8.06 5.96
C TRP A 4 5.73 -9.12 5.38
N MET A 5 6.26 -10.15 4.74
CA MET A 5 5.44 -11.16 4.07
C MET A 5 5.22 -12.44 4.90
N ARG A 6 5.37 -12.36 6.23
CA ARG A 6 5.20 -13.51 7.13
C ARG A 6 3.80 -14.12 6.98
N GLU A 7 3.73 -15.42 6.69
CA GLU A 7 2.49 -16.20 6.53
C GLU A 7 1.56 -15.76 5.37
N MET A 8 2.03 -14.91 4.47
CA MET A 8 1.30 -14.54 3.27
C MET A 8 1.26 -15.69 2.26
N ARG A 9 0.17 -15.81 1.49
CA ARG A 9 -0.04 -16.88 0.51
C ARG A 9 -0.03 -16.40 -0.96
N PHE A 10 -0.01 -15.10 -1.17
CA PHE A 10 -0.04 -14.46 -2.48
C PHE A 10 0.82 -13.21 -2.45
N ALA A 11 1.30 -12.82 -3.62
CA ALA A 11 2.05 -11.58 -3.77
C ALA A 11 1.12 -10.36 -3.77
N ILE A 12 1.62 -9.23 -3.30
CA ILE A 12 0.90 -7.96 -3.22
C ILE A 12 1.75 -6.83 -3.81
N ASP A 13 1.09 -5.73 -4.16
CA ASP A 13 1.76 -4.43 -4.20
C ASP A 13 1.40 -3.68 -2.91
N ALA A 14 2.36 -2.95 -2.35
CA ALA A 14 2.17 -2.11 -1.18
C ALA A 14 2.29 -0.63 -1.56
N LEU A 15 1.18 0.11 -1.41
CA LEU A 15 1.13 1.56 -1.61
C LEU A 15 1.25 2.25 -0.26
N TRP A 16 2.37 2.95 -0.02
CA TRP A 16 2.59 3.70 1.20
C TRP A 16 1.86 5.05 1.11
N LEU A 17 1.05 5.37 2.12
CA LEU A 17 0.21 6.57 2.12
C LEU A 17 0.57 7.49 3.27
N ASP A 18 0.66 8.79 3.00
CA ASP A 18 0.70 9.80 4.06
C ASP A 18 -0.69 9.97 4.72
N CYS A 19 -0.79 10.92 5.65
CA CYS A 19 -2.03 11.17 6.40
C CYS A 19 -3.11 11.89 5.56
N GLU A 20 -2.77 12.43 4.40
CA GLU A 20 -3.67 13.15 3.49
C GLU A 20 -4.10 12.31 2.27
N GLY A 21 -3.63 11.05 2.21
CA GLY A 21 -3.93 10.08 1.15
C GLY A 21 -3.01 10.16 -0.06
N MET A 22 -1.88 10.86 0.03
CA MET A 22 -0.86 10.87 -1.02
C MET A 22 -0.04 9.58 -0.97
N VAL A 23 0.20 8.99 -2.12
CA VAL A 23 1.14 7.88 -2.30
C VAL A 23 2.55 8.43 -2.16
N VAL A 24 3.28 8.01 -1.14
CA VAL A 24 4.67 8.42 -0.89
C VAL A 24 5.68 7.35 -1.29
N GLY A 25 5.21 6.14 -1.61
CA GLY A 25 6.05 5.06 -2.11
C GLY A 25 5.20 3.91 -2.65
N VAL A 26 5.80 3.12 -3.54
CA VAL A 26 5.18 1.93 -4.13
C VAL A 26 6.21 0.81 -4.11
N GLU A 27 5.83 -0.33 -3.53
CA GLU A 27 6.58 -1.58 -3.61
C GLU A 27 5.76 -2.59 -4.39
N GLU A 28 6.23 -2.99 -5.57
CA GLU A 28 5.49 -3.91 -6.44
C GLU A 28 5.93 -5.37 -6.25
N ASN A 29 4.99 -6.29 -6.42
CA ASN A 29 5.24 -7.73 -6.43
C ASN A 29 6.00 -8.24 -5.19
N LEU A 30 5.65 -7.76 -3.99
CA LEU A 30 6.14 -8.31 -2.74
C LEU A 30 5.63 -9.75 -2.61
N ARG A 31 6.53 -10.72 -2.65
CA ARG A 31 6.20 -12.16 -2.68
C ARG A 31 6.34 -12.80 -1.29
N PRO A 32 5.60 -13.89 -0.98
CA PRO A 32 5.74 -14.61 0.28
C PRO A 32 7.16 -15.07 0.62
N ASP A 33 7.98 -15.37 -0.39
CA ASP A 33 9.37 -15.84 -0.22
C ASP A 33 10.37 -14.73 0.10
N THR A 34 9.94 -13.47 0.20
CA THR A 34 10.80 -12.38 0.69
C THR A 34 10.94 -12.37 2.22
N PHE A 35 10.09 -13.07 2.97
CA PHE A 35 10.26 -13.18 4.43
C PHE A 35 11.63 -13.82 4.76
N PRO A 36 12.43 -13.25 5.69
CA PRO A 36 12.08 -12.28 6.74
C PRO A 36 12.36 -10.79 6.43
N GLU A 37 12.51 -10.42 5.16
CA GLU A 37 12.69 -9.02 4.77
C GLU A 37 11.54 -8.13 5.28
N VAL A 38 11.90 -6.92 5.68
CA VAL A 38 10.97 -5.89 6.17
C VAL A 38 11.02 -4.73 5.21
N PHE A 39 9.85 -4.38 4.66
CA PHE A 39 9.69 -3.29 3.72
C PHE A 39 9.22 -2.03 4.45
N SER A 40 9.75 -0.89 4.03
CA SER A 40 9.39 0.43 4.53
C SER A 40 9.70 1.49 3.48
N VAL A 41 9.06 2.65 3.63
CA VAL A 41 9.37 3.86 2.87
C VAL A 41 10.06 4.87 3.78
N ASP A 42 10.98 5.68 3.25
CA ASP A 42 11.72 6.70 3.99
C ASP A 42 10.84 7.89 4.36
N GLU A 43 9.84 8.19 3.53
CA GLU A 43 8.87 9.24 3.72
C GLU A 43 7.90 8.95 4.89
N PRO A 44 7.36 9.99 5.56
CA PRO A 44 6.34 9.82 6.59
C PRO A 44 5.05 9.16 6.09
N ALA A 45 4.97 7.84 6.21
CA ALA A 45 3.74 7.10 5.91
C ALA A 45 2.83 6.97 7.14
N CYS A 46 1.55 7.27 6.98
CA CYS A 46 0.48 7.07 7.95
C CYS A 46 -0.23 5.73 7.77
N GLY A 47 -0.19 5.13 6.58
CA GLY A 47 -0.79 3.83 6.27
C GLY A 47 -0.12 3.09 5.11
N VAL A 48 -0.61 1.87 4.85
CA VAL A 48 -0.26 1.05 3.67
C VAL A 48 -1.58 0.53 3.10
N LEU A 49 -1.76 0.68 1.79
CA LEU A 49 -2.83 0.03 1.05
C LEU A 49 -2.23 -1.16 0.29
N GLU A 50 -2.62 -2.37 0.68
CA GLU A 50 -2.21 -3.62 0.03
C GLU A 50 -3.20 -3.96 -1.08
N VAL A 51 -2.70 -4.14 -2.30
CA VAL A 51 -3.48 -4.53 -3.47
C VAL A 51 -2.89 -5.79 -4.13
N ARG A 52 -3.61 -6.36 -5.10
CA ARG A 52 -3.08 -7.51 -5.85
C ARG A 52 -1.77 -7.14 -6.54
N ALA A 53 -0.82 -8.06 -6.57
CA ALA A 53 0.44 -7.86 -7.28
C ALA A 53 0.21 -7.47 -8.76
N GLY A 54 0.94 -6.44 -9.19
CA GLY A 54 0.86 -5.85 -10.53
C GLY A 54 -0.31 -4.89 -10.74
N GLU A 55 -1.14 -4.64 -9.73
CA GLU A 55 -2.26 -3.70 -9.83
C GLU A 55 -1.78 -2.24 -9.88
N ALA A 56 -0.68 -1.91 -9.20
CA ALA A 56 -0.08 -0.58 -9.24
C ALA A 56 0.35 -0.22 -10.66
N ALA A 57 1.17 -1.06 -11.31
CA ALA A 57 1.52 -0.90 -12.72
C ALA A 57 0.30 -0.89 -13.65
N ARG A 58 -0.69 -1.77 -13.43
CA ARG A 58 -1.90 -1.85 -14.27
C ARG A 58 -2.70 -0.54 -14.26
N LEU A 59 -2.74 0.15 -13.12
CA LEU A 59 -3.44 1.40 -12.94
C LEU A 59 -2.55 2.64 -13.18
N GLY A 60 -1.23 2.45 -13.32
CA GLY A 60 -0.27 3.53 -13.46
C GLY A 60 -0.07 4.34 -12.17
N VAL A 61 -0.24 3.70 -11.01
CA VAL A 61 -0.07 4.36 -9.70
C VAL A 61 1.41 4.53 -9.38
N SER A 62 1.79 5.72 -8.95
CA SER A 62 3.16 6.09 -8.59
C SER A 62 3.18 7.05 -7.40
N ALA A 63 4.37 7.28 -6.83
CA ALA A 63 4.54 8.29 -5.79
C ALA A 63 4.16 9.68 -6.31
N GLY A 64 3.41 10.44 -5.50
CA GLY A 64 2.79 11.71 -5.86
C GLY A 64 1.32 11.62 -6.26
N ASP A 65 0.82 10.42 -6.58
CA ASP A 65 -0.61 10.22 -6.81
C ASP A 65 -1.42 10.36 -5.52
N ARG A 66 -2.71 10.72 -5.66
CA ARG A 66 -3.60 10.90 -4.51
C ARG A 66 -4.76 9.92 -4.55
N LEU A 67 -4.92 9.16 -3.47
CA LEU A 67 -6.09 8.33 -3.27
C LEU A 67 -7.23 9.15 -2.68
N LEU A 68 -8.41 9.03 -3.30
CA LEU A 68 -9.64 9.63 -2.82
C LEU A 68 -10.51 8.57 -2.16
N PHE A 69 -10.63 8.65 -0.84
CA PHE A 69 -11.59 7.83 -0.11
C PHE A 69 -12.95 8.54 -0.14
N PRO A 70 -14.01 7.92 -0.68
CA PRO A 70 -15.34 8.47 -0.51
C PRO A 70 -15.62 8.55 1.00
N ARG A 71 -16.03 9.74 1.47
CA ARG A 71 -16.42 9.92 2.87
C ARG A 71 -17.45 8.87 3.22
N ARG A 72 -17.17 8.09 4.27
CA ARG A 72 -18.14 7.15 4.84
C ARG A 72 -19.37 7.97 5.21
N ARG A 73 -20.52 7.70 4.58
CA ARG A 73 -21.80 8.24 5.06
C ARG A 73 -22.10 7.52 6.35
N GLU A 74 -21.95 8.19 7.48
CA GLU A 74 -22.57 7.75 8.71
C GLU A 74 -24.06 8.05 8.59
N SER A 75 -24.84 7.03 8.28
CA SER A 75 -26.29 7.05 8.45
C SER A 75 -26.67 5.77 9.17
N TRP A 76 -26.54 5.83 10.50
CA TRP A 76 -27.25 4.93 11.40
C TRP A 76 -28.34 5.79 12.07
N HIS A 77 -29.59 5.47 11.77
CA HIS A 77 -30.75 5.83 12.60
C HIS A 77 -31.06 4.63 13.48
#